data_AF-A0A8J5IIX0-F1
#
_entry.id   AF-A0A8J5IIX0-F1
#
_cell.length_a   1.000
_cell.length_b   1.000
_cell.length_c   1.000
_cell.angle_alpha   90.00
_cell.angle_beta   90.00
_cell.angle_gamma   90.00
#
_symmetry.space_group_name_H-M   'P 1'
#
loop_
_entity.id
_entity.type
_entity.pdbx_description
1 polymer ?
#
loop_
_entity_poly.entity_id
_entity_poly.type
_entity_poly.pdbx_seq_one_letter_code
_entity_poly.pdbx_strand_id
1 'polypeptide(L)'
;MKRGHSCISNQSIRRLARRARVKRMSALIYQQTRAVLKFFVRNLVQDALKYTEHANRKTMSTMDAIYAKASRPHPLWVRCMRTSLVF
;
A
#
# COMPACT_ATOMS: atom_id res chain seq x y z
N MET A 1 -17.19 16.74 -17.88
CA MET A 1 -16.66 16.48 -16.52
C MET A 1 -15.97 15.13 -16.48
N LYS A 2 -14.65 15.06 -16.72
CA LYS A 2 -13.92 13.79 -16.67
C LYS A 2 -13.69 13.40 -15.21
N ARG A 3 -14.50 12.48 -14.67
CA ARG A 3 -14.19 11.79 -13.42
C ARG A 3 -12.92 10.97 -13.67
N GLY A 4 -11.75 11.55 -13.40
CA GLY A 4 -10.49 10.84 -13.40
C GLY A 4 -10.53 9.81 -12.27
N HIS A 5 -10.82 8.56 -12.59
CA HIS A 5 -10.87 7.45 -11.64
C HIS A 5 -9.45 7.09 -11.17
N SER A 6 -8.84 7.93 -10.35
CA SER A 6 -7.81 7.48 -9.41
C SER A 6 -8.54 7.00 -8.17
N CYS A 7 -8.65 5.69 -8.00
CA CYS A 7 -9.47 4.99 -6.99
C CYS A 7 -9.16 5.34 -5.51
N ILE A 8 -8.20 6.24 -5.27
CA ILE A 8 -7.77 6.69 -3.94
C ILE A 8 -8.05 8.21 -3.83
N SER A 9 -9.09 8.57 -3.10
CA SER A 9 -9.45 9.97 -2.85
C SER A 9 -8.50 10.64 -1.85
N ASN A 10 -8.37 11.97 -1.95
CA ASN A 10 -7.57 12.76 -1.00
C ASN A 10 -8.10 12.63 0.44
N GLN A 11 -9.40 12.37 0.61
CA GLN A 11 -10.03 12.18 1.90
C GLN A 11 -9.64 10.86 2.56
N SER A 12 -9.50 9.77 1.79
CA SER A 12 -8.99 8.50 2.29
C SER A 12 -7.54 8.62 2.79
N ILE A 13 -6.70 9.36 2.06
CA ILE A 13 -5.31 9.63 2.46
C ILE A 13 -5.27 10.46 3.74
N ARG A 14 -6.15 11.47 3.88
CA ARG A 14 -6.26 12.26 5.11
C ARG A 14 -6.65 11.41 6.31
N ARG A 15 -7.63 10.50 6.17
CA ARG A 15 -8.03 9.57 7.23
C ARG A 15 -6.86 8.67 7.66
N LEU A 16 -6.09 8.16 6.70
CA LEU A 16 -4.89 7.35 6.97
C LEU A 16 -3.83 8.15 7.73
N ALA A 17 -3.54 9.37 7.27
CA ALA A 17 -2.54 10.24 7.89
C ALA A 17 -2.92 10.63 9.33
N ARG A 18 -4.20 10.88 9.60
CA ARG A 18 -4.69 11.11 10.97
C ARG A 18 -4.50 9.89 11.87
N ARG A 19 -4.78 8.67 11.38
CA ARG A 19 -4.48 7.42 12.11
C ARG A 19 -2.97 7.27 12.38
N ALA A 20 -2.14 7.71 11.44
CA ALA A 20 -0.69 7.74 11.55
C ALA A 20 -0.13 8.93 12.36
N ARG A 21 -0.98 9.69 13.09
CA ARG A 21 -0.61 10.88 13.90
C ARG A 21 0.06 12.02 13.13
N VAL A 22 -0.20 12.14 11.83
CA VAL A 22 0.33 13.21 11.00
C VAL A 22 -0.47 14.50 11.22
N LYS A 23 0.20 15.58 11.66
CA LYS A 23 -0.41 16.89 11.97
C LYS A 23 -0.57 17.77 10.73
N ARG A 24 0.47 17.89 9.88
CA ARG A 24 0.46 18.64 8.62
C ARG A 24 0.88 17.75 7.44
N MET A 25 0.26 17.96 6.28
CA MET A 25 0.57 17.25 5.04
C MET A 25 0.81 18.24 3.91
N SER A 26 1.93 18.10 3.21
CA SER A 26 2.19 18.85 1.98
C SER A 26 1.48 18.23 0.77
N ALA A 27 1.26 19.03 -0.28
CA ALA A 27 0.54 18.59 -1.48
C ALA A 27 1.21 17.39 -2.21
N LEU A 28 2.55 17.29 -2.12
CA LEU A 28 3.33 16.22 -2.75
C LEU A 28 3.07 14.83 -2.13
N ILE A 29 2.68 14.80 -0.85
CA ILE A 29 2.44 13.54 -0.13
C ILE A 29 1.24 12.78 -0.72
N TYR A 30 0.23 13.48 -1.26
CA TYR A 30 -0.94 12.80 -1.85
C TYR A 30 -0.54 11.94 -3.05
N GLN A 31 0.34 12.42 -3.91
CA GLN A 31 0.79 11.67 -5.09
C GLN A 31 1.78 10.57 -4.71
N GLN A 32 2.74 10.86 -3.82
CA GLN A 32 3.66 9.83 -3.33
C GLN A 32 2.95 8.68 -2.62
N THR A 33 1.95 8.99 -1.78
CA THR A 33 1.16 7.96 -1.08
C THR A 33 0.44 7.05 -2.06
N ARG A 34 -0.12 7.61 -3.14
CA ARG A 34 -0.77 6.82 -4.20
C ARG A 34 0.21 5.91 -4.92
N ALA A 35 1.41 6.41 -5.23
CA ALA A 35 2.45 5.61 -5.89
C ALA A 35 2.89 4.44 -5.00
N VAL A 36 3.17 4.71 -3.72
CA VAL A 36 3.56 3.69 -2.75
C VAL A 36 2.46 2.64 -2.57
N LEU A 37 1.20 3.05 -2.45
CA LEU A 37 0.10 2.10 -2.25
C LEU A 37 -0.10 1.20 -3.47
N LYS A 38 0.01 1.74 -4.68
CA LYS A 38 -0.04 0.94 -5.92
C LYS A 38 1.13 -0.04 -6.01
N PHE A 39 2.34 0.41 -5.66
CA PHE A 39 3.53 -0.44 -5.64
C PHE A 39 3.39 -1.58 -4.63
N PHE A 40 2.88 -1.29 -3.43
CA PHE A 40 2.65 -2.29 -2.39
C PHE A 40 1.68 -3.39 -2.84
N VAL A 41 0.53 -3.02 -3.42
CA VAL A 41 -0.47 -4.00 -3.88
C VAL A 41 0.09 -4.86 -5.01
N ARG A 42 0.77 -4.27 -6.00
CA ARG A 42 1.39 -5.03 -7.10
C ARG A 42 2.37 -6.08 -6.58
N ASN A 43 3.23 -5.65 -5.66
CA ASN A 43 4.23 -6.49 -5.05
C ASN A 43 3.63 -7.61 -4.18
N LEU A 44 2.58 -7.32 -3.41
CA LEU A 44 1.89 -8.32 -2.59
C LEU A 44 1.22 -9.38 -3.48
N VAL A 45 0.56 -8.95 -4.56
CA VAL A 45 -0.09 -9.86 -5.50
C VAL A 45 0.93 -10.73 -6.24
N GLN A 46 2.06 -10.17 -6.69
CA GLN A 46 3.12 -10.95 -7.33
C GLN A 46 3.68 -12.03 -6.40
N ASP A 47 3.86 -11.72 -5.12
CA ASP A 47 4.34 -12.73 -4.17
C ASP A 47 3.28 -13.79 -3.87
N ALA A 48 2.02 -13.39 -3.73
CA ALA A 48 0.92 -14.33 -3.57
C ALA A 48 0.78 -15.25 -4.80
N LEU A 49 0.97 -14.72 -6.01
CA LEU A 49 0.93 -15.50 -7.25
C LEU A 49 2.00 -16.58 -7.31
N LYS A 50 3.22 -16.31 -6.82
CA LYS A 50 4.30 -17.32 -6.73
C LYS A 50 3.87 -18.53 -5.89
N TYR A 51 3.17 -18.30 -4.79
CA TYR A 51 2.65 -19.39 -3.95
C TYR A 51 1.53 -20.16 -4.66
N THR A 52 0.66 -19.47 -5.39
CA THR A 52 -0.43 -20.13 -6.14
C THR A 52 0.08 -20.95 -7.32
N GLU A 53 1.12 -20.46 -8.01
CA GLU A 53 1.81 -21.17 -9.10
C GLU A 53 2.52 -22.41 -8.56
N HIS A 54 3.23 -22.28 -7.42
CA HIS A 54 3.86 -23.42 -6.76
C HIS A 54 2.86 -24.50 -6.32
N ALA A 55 1.66 -24.09 -5.87
CA ALA A 55 0.59 -25.00 -5.52
C ALA A 55 -0.24 -25.49 -6.72
N ASN A 56 0.07 -25.05 -7.94
CA ASN A 56 -0.64 -25.34 -9.19
C ASN A 56 -2.16 -25.05 -9.13
N ARG A 57 -2.55 -23.96 -8.45
CA ARG A 57 -3.95 -23.53 -8.26
C ARG A 57 -4.25 -22.32 -9.14
N LYS A 58 -5.44 -22.30 -9.75
CA LYS A 58 -5.93 -21.15 -10.56
C LYS A 58 -6.54 -20.02 -9.72
N THR A 59 -6.87 -20.30 -8.46
CA THR A 59 -7.52 -19.36 -7.54
C THR A 59 -6.62 -19.12 -6.34
N MET A 60 -6.38 -17.84 -6.03
CA MET A 60 -5.61 -17.43 -4.86
C MET A 60 -6.43 -17.63 -3.59
N SER A 61 -5.86 -18.33 -2.60
CA SER A 61 -6.47 -18.45 -1.27
C SER A 61 -6.05 -17.30 -0.37
N THR A 62 -6.89 -17.00 0.63
CA THR A 62 -6.58 -16.02 1.69
C THR A 62 -5.26 -16.34 2.39
N MET A 63 -4.93 -17.64 2.54
CA MET A 63 -3.69 -18.09 3.15
C MET A 63 -2.45 -17.66 2.35
N ASP A 64 -2.51 -17.73 1.02
CA ASP A 64 -1.40 -17.36 0.14
C ASP A 64 -1.08 -15.86 0.28
N ALA A 65 -2.12 -15.03 0.44
CA ALA A 65 -1.97 -13.61 0.72
C ALA A 65 -1.37 -13.33 2.12
N ILE A 66 -1.75 -14.12 3.13
CA ILE A 66 -1.18 -14.02 4.49
C ILE A 66 0.30 -14.43 4.47
N TYR A 67 0.65 -15.53 3.81
CA TYR A 67 2.04 -15.99 3.68
C TYR A 67 2.91 -14.98 2.92
N ALA A 68 2.42 -14.43 1.81
CA ALA A 68 3.09 -13.35 1.09
C ALA A 68 3.32 -12.10 1.97
N LYS A 69 2.35 -11.76 2.84
CA LYS A 69 2.48 -10.64 3.78
C LYS A 69 3.45 -10.93 4.93
N ALA A 70 3.47 -12.16 5.44
CA ALA A 70 4.31 -12.60 6.55
C ALA A 70 5.79 -12.70 6.15
N SER A 71 6.06 -13.12 4.91
CA SER A 71 7.41 -13.18 4.34
C SER A 71 8.08 -11.80 4.21
N ARG A 72 7.29 -10.72 4.09
CA ARG A 72 7.84 -9.35 3.98
C ARG A 72 8.04 -8.70 5.36
N PRO A 73 9.26 -8.24 5.70
CA PRO A 73 9.47 -7.36 6.85
C PRO A 73 8.68 -6.05 6.71
N HIS A 74 8.46 -5.37 7.83
CA HIS A 74 7.53 -4.24 8.01
C HIS A 74 7.52 -3.26 6.82
N PRO A 75 6.33 -2.76 6.39
CA PRO A 75 6.22 -1.99 5.16
C PRO A 75 7.10 -0.73 5.22
N LEU A 76 7.96 -0.57 4.21
CA LEU A 76 8.92 0.54 4.04
C LEU A 76 8.32 1.94 4.25
N TRP A 77 7.01 2.09 4.06
CA TRP A 77 6.32 3.36 4.30
C TRP A 77 6.27 3.76 5.78
N VAL A 78 6.28 2.80 6.73
CA VAL A 78 6.37 3.12 8.17
C VAL A 78 7.73 3.71 8.52
N ARG A 79 8.80 3.26 7.85
CA ARG A 79 10.15 3.78 8.04
C ARG A 79 10.34 5.12 7.32
N CYS A 80 9.83 5.26 6.10
CA CYS A 80 9.90 6.50 5.32
C CYS A 80 9.01 7.62 5.89
N MET A 81 7.83 7.30 6.44
CA MET A 81 7.01 8.29 7.15
C MET A 81 7.60 8.71 8.49
N ARG A 82 8.43 7.90 9.13
CA ARG A 82 9.07 8.31 10.38
C ARG A 82 10.22 9.30 10.13
N THR A 83 10.90 9.21 8.99
CA THR A 83 12.02 10.10 8.62
C THR A 83 11.61 11.34 7.81
N SER A 84 10.45 11.33 7.14
CA SER A 84 10.04 12.42 6.23
C SER A 84 8.90 13.31 6.75
N LEU A 85 8.50 13.15 8.01
CA LEU A 85 7.39 13.89 8.64
C LEU A 85 7.79 14.54 9.98
N VAL A 86 9.04 14.98 10.09
CA VAL A 86 9.44 15.99 11.07
C VAL A 86 9.39 17.36 10.38
N PHE A 87 8.21 17.98 10.44
CA PHE A 87 7.96 19.41 10.32
C PHE A 87 6.75 19.77 11.18
#